data_AF-A0AAU4NZJ5-F1
#
_entry.id   AF-A0AAU4NZJ5-F1
#
_cell.length_a   1.000
_cell.length_b   1.000
_cell.length_c   1.000
_cell.angle_alpha   90.00
_cell.angle_beta   90.00
_cell.angle_gamma   90.00
#
_symmetry.space_group_name_H-M   'P 1'
#
loop_
_entity.id
_entity.type
_entity.pdbx_description
1 polymer ?
#
loop_
_entity_poly.entity_id
_entity_poly.type
_entity_poly.pdbx_seq_one_letter_code
_entity_poly.pdbx_strand_id
1 'polypeptide(L)'
;MLKSPQGAPAGVYQLQVLESDQCVTAEDNNYVTLAACAANPGKPQRWKVDATGGWGKIESRAFPGYALENSGSTVRLVQVSGADTQKWSVGPG
;
A
#
# COMPACT_ATOMS: atom_id res chain seq x y z
N MET A 1 9.97 -1.20 -0.44
CA MET A 1 10.37 0.18 -0.75
C MET A 1 9.21 0.97 -1.36
N LEU A 2 9.13 2.28 -1.12
CA LEU A 2 8.15 3.15 -1.75
C LEU A 2 8.68 3.65 -3.09
N LYS A 3 7.91 3.47 -4.16
CA LYS A 3 8.22 3.99 -5.49
C LYS A 3 7.20 5.05 -5.87
N SER A 4 7.64 6.27 -6.14
CA SER A 4 6.77 7.36 -6.60
C SER A 4 6.48 7.20 -8.11
N PRO A 5 5.25 6.88 -8.52
CA PRO A 5 4.92 6.79 -9.94
C PRO A 5 4.90 8.18 -10.58
N GLN A 6 5.21 8.27 -11.87
CA GLN A 6 5.16 9.53 -12.60
C GLN A 6 3.74 10.14 -12.53
N GLY A 7 3.66 11.42 -12.17
CA GLY A 7 2.39 12.15 -12.04
C GLY A 7 1.51 11.73 -10.85
N ALA A 8 2.02 10.92 -9.91
CA ALA A 8 1.31 10.62 -8.68
C ALA A 8 1.26 11.85 -7.76
N PRO A 9 0.11 12.14 -7.11
CA PRO A 9 0.05 13.14 -6.06
C PRO A 9 1.03 12.82 -4.91
N ALA A 10 1.47 13.84 -4.19
CA ALA A 10 2.25 13.65 -2.97
C ALA A 10 1.54 12.68 -2.00
N GLY A 11 2.32 11.80 -1.38
CA GLY A 11 1.79 10.77 -0.47
C GLY A 11 1.20 9.53 -1.17
N VAL A 12 1.31 9.42 -2.51
CA VAL A 12 0.83 8.24 -3.26
C VAL A 12 1.98 7.49 -3.90
N TYR A 13 2.08 6.20 -3.62
CA TYR A 13 3.20 5.35 -4.01
C TYR A 13 2.75 4.00 -4.56
N GLN A 14 3.63 3.35 -5.31
CA GLN A 14 3.69 1.90 -5.44
C GLN A 14 4.48 1.32 -4.26
N LEU A 15 4.03 0.19 -3.72
CA LEU A 15 4.75 -0.54 -2.67
C LEU A 15 5.51 -1.69 -3.33
N GLN A 16 6.78 -1.47 -3.63
CA GLN A 16 7.64 -2.46 -4.28
C GLN A 16 8.31 -3.36 -3.23
N VAL A 17 8.34 -4.66 -3.47
CA VAL A 17 9.09 -5.62 -2.67
C VAL A 17 10.58 -5.33 -2.85
N LEU A 18 11.34 -5.28 -1.75
CA LEU A 18 12.77 -4.97 -1.80
C LEU A 18 13.50 -5.94 -2.74
N GLU A 19 14.41 -5.41 -3.58
CA GLU A 19 15.20 -6.20 -4.54
C GLU A 19 14.38 -7.01 -5.56
N SER A 20 13.10 -6.68 -5.75
CA SER A 20 12.20 -7.35 -6.68
C SER A 20 11.45 -6.33 -7.53
N ASP A 21 11.02 -6.72 -8.75
CA ASP A 21 10.14 -5.91 -9.59
C ASP A 21 8.65 -6.18 -9.30
N GLN A 22 8.33 -6.75 -8.14
CA GLN A 22 6.96 -6.98 -7.72
C GLN A 22 6.43 -5.86 -6.82
N CYS A 23 5.20 -5.45 -7.09
CA CYS A 23 4.46 -4.45 -6.36
C CYS A 23 3.20 -5.04 -5.73
N VAL A 24 2.89 -4.60 -4.51
CA VAL A 24 1.62 -4.92 -3.85
C VAL A 24 0.48 -4.35 -4.69
N THR A 25 -0.45 -5.23 -5.06
CA THR A 25 -1.57 -4.93 -5.94
C THR A 25 -2.87 -5.32 -5.23
N ALA A 26 -3.81 -4.39 -5.15
CA ALA A 26 -5.15 -4.67 -4.63
C ALA A 26 -5.97 -5.42 -5.68
N GLU A 27 -6.31 -6.67 -5.41
CA GLU A 27 -7.12 -7.51 -6.31
C GLU A 27 -8.62 -7.29 -6.04
N ASP A 28 -9.01 -7.30 -4.77
CA ASP A 28 -10.35 -6.95 -4.30
C ASP A 28 -10.29 -6.18 -2.97
N ASN A 29 -11.45 -5.96 -2.32
CA ASN A 29 -11.53 -5.19 -1.07
C ASN A 29 -11.12 -5.98 0.20
N ASN A 30 -10.65 -7.22 0.06
CA ASN A 30 -10.16 -8.08 1.13
C ASN A 30 -8.76 -8.66 0.81
N TYR A 31 -8.32 -8.62 -0.43
CA TYR A 31 -7.16 -9.36 -0.89
C TYR A 31 -6.15 -8.50 -1.66
N VAL A 32 -4.86 -8.78 -1.41
CA VAL A 32 -3.74 -8.19 -2.12
C VAL A 32 -2.83 -9.29 -2.65
N THR A 33 -2.24 -9.02 -3.81
CA THR A 33 -1.28 -9.90 -4.47
C THR A 33 0.00 -9.17 -4.80
N LEU A 34 1.00 -9.93 -5.26
CA LEU A 34 2.21 -9.40 -5.87
C LEU A 34 2.09 -9.53 -7.39
N ALA A 35 2.20 -8.41 -8.08
CA ALA A 35 2.25 -8.36 -9.55
C ALA A 35 3.44 -7.51 -9.99
N ALA A 36 3.87 -7.62 -11.24
CA ALA A 36 4.94 -6.77 -11.77
C ALA A 36 4.61 -5.28 -11.56
N CYS A 37 5.60 -4.49 -11.16
CA CYS A 37 5.43 -3.06 -10.96
C CYS A 37 5.16 -2.36 -12.29
N ALA A 38 3.95 -1.85 -12.48
CA ALA A 38 3.60 -1.12 -13.71
C ALA A 38 4.35 0.21 -13.78
N ALA A 39 4.84 0.58 -14.98
CA ALA A 39 5.45 1.89 -15.22
C ALA A 39 4.43 3.04 -15.06
N ASN A 40 3.18 2.80 -15.47
CA ASN A 40 2.04 3.70 -15.33
C ASN A 40 0.94 3.00 -14.52
N PRO A 41 1.10 2.87 -13.19
CA PRO A 41 0.19 2.07 -12.39
C PRO A 41 -1.21 2.67 -12.39
N GLY A 42 -2.22 1.82 -12.57
CA GLY A 42 -3.61 2.14 -12.27
C GLY A 42 -3.87 2.18 -10.77
N LYS A 43 -5.13 2.43 -10.38
CA LYS A 43 -5.55 2.46 -8.97
C LYS A 43 -5.12 1.23 -8.13
N PRO A 44 -5.12 -0.02 -8.65
CA PRO A 44 -4.75 -1.22 -7.87
C PRO A 44 -3.33 -1.22 -7.30
N GLN A 45 -2.38 -0.54 -7.95
CA GLN A 45 -0.99 -0.44 -7.48
C GLN A 45 -0.66 0.92 -6.87
N ARG A 46 -1.66 1.78 -6.65
CA ARG A 46 -1.48 3.09 -6.02
C ARG A 46 -1.98 3.03 -4.58
N TRP A 47 -1.11 3.44 -3.68
CA TRP A 47 -1.32 3.38 -2.24
C TRP A 47 -1.10 4.76 -1.64
N LYS A 48 -2.09 5.29 -0.94
CA LYS A 48 -1.92 6.51 -0.16
C LYS A 48 -1.22 6.12 1.14
N VAL A 49 0.01 6.62 1.30
CA VAL A 49 0.80 6.40 2.50
C VAL A 49 0.72 7.66 3.34
N ASP A 50 0.08 7.54 4.48
CA ASP A 50 -0.05 8.61 5.47
C ASP A 50 0.81 8.26 6.68
N ALA A 51 2.11 8.57 6.59
CA ALA A 51 3.11 8.26 7.59
C ALA A 51 3.70 9.54 8.20
N THR A 52 2.88 10.28 8.94
CA THR A 52 3.36 11.35 9.83
C THR A 52 3.98 10.73 11.08
N GLY A 53 5.28 10.94 11.31
CA GLY A 53 5.94 10.54 12.57
C GLY A 53 6.35 9.07 12.67
N GLY A 54 6.54 8.38 11.54
CA GLY A 54 7.15 7.05 11.48
C GLY A 54 6.18 5.87 11.55
N TRP A 55 4.92 6.09 11.95
CA TRP A 55 3.83 5.12 11.89
C TRP A 55 2.67 5.71 11.10
N GLY A 56 2.06 4.90 10.23
CA GLY A 56 1.08 5.40 9.29
C GLY A 56 0.14 4.35 8.74
N LYS A 57 -0.93 4.82 8.09
CA LYS A 57 -1.83 3.95 7.34
C LYS A 57 -1.41 3.90 5.88
N ILE A 58 -1.67 2.75 5.25
CA ILE A 58 -1.46 2.55 3.83
C ILE A 58 -2.81 2.22 3.20
N GLU A 59 -3.45 3.22 2.61
CA GLU A 59 -4.81 3.14 2.07
C GLU A 59 -4.83 2.83 0.57
N SER A 60 -5.74 1.98 0.14
CA SER A 60 -5.90 1.62 -1.28
C SER A 60 -6.51 2.77 -2.07
N ARG A 61 -5.97 3.03 -3.27
CA ARG A 61 -6.62 3.93 -4.23
C ARG A 61 -7.64 3.21 -5.12
N ALA A 62 -7.63 1.88 -5.17
CA ALA A 62 -8.65 1.08 -5.85
C ALA A 62 -9.93 0.95 -5.02
N PHE A 63 -9.78 0.80 -3.70
CA PHE A 63 -10.87 0.64 -2.75
C PHE A 63 -10.81 1.73 -1.67
N PRO A 64 -11.39 2.93 -1.92
CA PRO A 64 -11.40 4.02 -0.95
C PRO A 64 -12.02 3.60 0.38
N GLY A 65 -11.41 3.99 1.50
CA GLY A 65 -11.84 3.59 2.84
C GLY A 65 -11.31 2.23 3.31
N TYR A 66 -10.48 1.55 2.50
CA TYR A 66 -9.78 0.33 2.87
C TYR A 66 -8.27 0.56 3.00
N ALA A 67 -7.65 -0.10 3.98
CA ALA A 67 -6.22 -0.04 4.26
C ALA A 67 -5.60 -1.43 4.40
N LEU A 68 -4.28 -1.48 4.22
CA LEU A 68 -3.50 -2.67 4.52
C LEU A 68 -3.56 -2.97 6.02
N GLU A 69 -3.83 -4.23 6.33
CA GLU A 69 -3.81 -4.77 7.68
C GLU A 69 -2.88 -5.97 7.76
N ASN A 70 -2.10 -6.02 8.84
CA ASN A 70 -1.41 -7.21 9.26
C ASN A 70 -2.38 -8.15 10.00
N SER A 71 -2.74 -9.26 9.37
CA SER A 71 -3.59 -10.32 9.93
C SER A 71 -2.75 -11.53 10.37
N GLY A 72 -1.61 -11.27 11.04
CA GLY A 72 -0.70 -12.28 11.55
C GLY A 72 0.28 -12.77 10.48
N SER A 73 -0.09 -13.82 9.75
CA SER A 73 0.75 -14.41 8.69
C SER A 73 0.49 -13.83 7.30
N THR A 74 -0.51 -12.96 7.16
CA THR A 74 -0.92 -12.39 5.88
C THR A 74 -1.10 -10.89 5.98
N VAL A 75 -0.90 -10.22 4.85
CA VAL A 75 -1.31 -8.83 4.65
C VAL A 75 -2.59 -8.85 3.83
N ARG A 76 -3.61 -8.12 4.27
CA ARG A 76 -4.91 -8.06 3.61
C ARG A 76 -5.46 -6.64 3.53
N LEU A 77 -6.56 -6.46 2.80
CA LEU A 77 -7.32 -5.21 2.79
C LEU A 77 -8.50 -5.31 3.76
N VAL A 78 -8.71 -4.26 4.55
CA VAL A 78 -9.88 -4.14 5.43
C VAL A 78 -10.33 -2.70 5.52
N GLN A 79 -11.57 -2.49 5.94
CA GLN A 79 -12.10 -1.16 6.17
C GLN A 79 -11.30 -0.45 7.26
N VAL A 80 -11.00 0.83 7.04
CA VAL A 80 -10.24 1.65 8.00
C VAL A 80 -11.00 1.73 9.31
N SER A 81 -10.35 1.33 10.40
CA SER A 81 -10.93 1.27 11.75
C SER A 81 -10.06 1.95 12.81
N GLY A 82 -8.80 2.26 12.48
CA GLY A 82 -7.84 2.81 13.45
C GLY A 82 -7.18 1.74 14.32
N ALA A 83 -7.42 0.45 14.04
CA ALA A 83 -6.77 -0.66 14.70
C ALA A 83 -5.24 -0.60 14.55
N ASP A 84 -4.51 -1.05 15.57
CA ASP A 84 -3.04 -1.09 15.54
C ASP A 84 -2.49 -2.00 14.43
N THR A 85 -3.27 -3.02 14.03
CA THR A 85 -2.96 -3.90 12.89
C THR A 85 -2.94 -3.18 11.55
N GLN A 86 -3.48 -1.96 11.47
CA GLN A 86 -3.45 -1.09 10.27
C GLN A 86 -2.32 -0.06 10.31
N LYS A 87 -1.52 -0.02 11.40
CA LYS A 87 -0.40 0.91 11.56
C LYS A 87 0.87 0.24 11.05
N TRP A 88 1.50 0.89 10.08
CA TRP A 88 2.73 0.43 9.45
C TRP A 88 3.85 1.41 9.77
N SER A 89 5.02 0.87 10.13
CA SER A 89 6.21 1.69 10.16
C SER A 89 6.70 1.91 8.74
N VAL A 90 6.91 3.16 8.37
CA VAL A 90 7.42 3.55 7.05
C VAL A 90 8.74 4.27 7.27
N GLY A 91 9.84 3.51 7.13
CA GLY A 91 11.20 4.03 7.26
C GLY A 91 11.86 4.31 5.90
N PRO A 92 12.98 5.05 5.88
CA PRO A 92 13.87 5.04 4.73
C PRO A 92 14.34 3.60 4.51
N GLY A 93 14.15 3.11 3.29
CA GLY A 93 14.66 1.81 2.85
C GLY A 93 16.16 1.84 2.59
#